data_AF-A0A366XA85-F1
#
_entry.id   AF-A0A366XA85-F1
#
_cell.length_a   1.000
_cell.length_b   1.000
_cell.length_c   1.000
_cell.angle_alpha   90.00
_cell.angle_beta   90.00
_cell.angle_gamma   90.00
#
_symmetry.space_group_name_H-M   'P 1'
#
loop_
_entity.id
_entity.type
_entity.pdbx_description
1 polymer ?
#
loop_
_entity_poly.entity_id
_entity_poly.type
_entity_poly.pdbx_seq_one_letter_code
_entity_poly.pdbx_strand_id
1 'polypeptide(L)'
;MADQDPRYISVTPMKNEGPFVLEWVAHNRAIGIDQMVVMTNDCTDGTDVLLQRLDEKGVLTHIDNNSRRKTSPQKRAYNTFLKMEVARPQDWVVVIDADEHINIKTGDHTLRALTDAIPDAKTISMTWRLFGNAGVVRYEDRFLSDQFRQAAPEKIYRPPQAWGFKTMFQREIWDGLGVHRPKKPAVETIEECHWYNGSGQLMPERYYEKSWRSARDSVGYDFVQVNHYALKSCESYLVKKMRGRAHHLGESLGLEYWNMMNQNAETNTSIDVVLDRKRGFYYEMLSDPEVARLHHASCDLHRQQIGQLRDLPEMQDLMQQMTAGFTASQQA
;
A
#
# COMPACT_ATOMS: atom_id res chain seq x y z
N MET A 1 22.71 -5.71 -26.59
CA MET A 1 22.68 -5.03 -25.28
C MET A 1 22.63 -6.14 -24.26
N ALA A 2 23.62 -6.25 -23.37
CA ALA A 2 23.62 -7.31 -22.36
C ALA A 2 22.29 -7.27 -21.62
N ASP A 3 21.61 -8.41 -21.53
CA ASP A 3 20.29 -8.56 -20.95
C ASP A 3 20.42 -8.27 -19.45
N GLN A 4 20.18 -7.02 -19.08
CA GLN A 4 20.21 -6.60 -17.68
C GLN A 4 19.02 -7.22 -16.98
N ASP A 5 19.25 -7.73 -15.78
CA ASP A 5 18.22 -8.23 -14.89
C ASP A 5 16.99 -7.30 -14.84
N PRO A 6 15.76 -7.87 -14.82
CA PRO A 6 14.56 -7.07 -14.69
C PRO A 6 14.55 -6.32 -13.35
N ARG A 7 14.12 -5.07 -13.40
CA ARG A 7 13.92 -4.22 -12.21
C ARG A 7 12.48 -4.34 -11.71
N TYR A 8 12.27 -4.07 -10.43
CA TYR A 8 10.97 -3.95 -9.80
C TYR A 8 10.68 -2.49 -9.49
N ILE A 9 9.59 -1.99 -10.06
CA ILE A 9 9.22 -0.59 -10.03
C ILE A 9 7.87 -0.43 -9.34
N SER A 10 7.80 0.35 -8.27
CA SER A 10 6.53 0.74 -7.67
C SER A 10 6.11 2.12 -8.17
N VAL A 11 4.80 2.33 -8.31
CA VAL A 11 4.22 3.61 -8.67
C VAL A 11 2.98 3.89 -7.83
N THR A 12 2.89 5.10 -7.25
CA THR A 12 1.75 5.41 -6.41
C THR A 12 1.39 6.89 -6.38
N PRO A 13 0.11 7.27 -6.59
CA PRO A 13 -0.37 8.59 -6.23
C PRO A 13 -0.53 8.67 -4.71
N MET A 14 0.01 9.71 -4.08
CA MET A 14 -0.01 9.86 -2.62
C MET A 14 -0.66 11.18 -2.20
N LYS A 15 -1.28 11.18 -1.02
CA LYS A 15 -1.82 12.39 -0.38
C LYS A 15 -1.82 12.23 1.14
N ASN A 16 -1.15 13.14 1.83
CA ASN A 16 -1.12 13.22 3.29
C ASN A 16 -0.80 11.88 3.97
N GLU A 17 0.43 11.40 3.79
CA GLU A 17 0.97 10.17 4.39
C GLU A 17 2.34 10.42 5.06
N GLY A 18 2.70 11.69 5.31
CA GLY A 18 4.02 12.09 5.81
C GLY A 18 4.49 11.32 7.05
N PRO A 19 3.63 11.09 8.07
CA PRO A 19 4.01 10.30 9.25
C PRO A 19 4.33 8.83 8.98
N PHE A 20 3.96 8.30 7.81
CA PHE A 20 4.00 6.87 7.49
C PHE A 20 4.88 6.56 6.26
N VAL A 21 5.17 7.56 5.43
CA VAL A 21 5.81 7.36 4.13
C VAL A 21 7.23 6.81 4.25
N LEU A 22 7.99 7.16 5.29
CA LEU A 22 9.34 6.64 5.48
C LEU A 22 9.37 5.13 5.75
N GLU A 23 8.39 4.59 6.50
CA GLU A 23 8.29 3.13 6.65
C GLU A 23 7.96 2.48 5.30
N TRP A 24 7.02 3.05 4.54
CA TRP A 24 6.64 2.52 3.24
C TRP A 24 7.83 2.50 2.27
N VAL A 25 8.60 3.58 2.18
CA VAL A 25 9.83 3.65 1.35
C VAL A 25 10.84 2.60 1.80
N ALA A 26 11.09 2.52 3.11
CA ALA A 26 12.04 1.56 3.67
C ALA A 26 11.61 0.09 3.43
N HIS A 27 10.31 -0.19 3.56
CA HIS A 27 9.75 -1.53 3.32
C HIS A 27 9.90 -1.93 1.85
N ASN A 28 9.55 -1.05 0.92
CA ASN A 28 9.69 -1.31 -0.51
C ASN A 28 11.16 -1.57 -0.89
N ARG A 29 12.12 -0.80 -0.35
CA ARG A 29 13.56 -1.10 -0.55
C ARG A 29 13.97 -2.44 0.07
N ALA A 30 13.47 -2.77 1.26
CA ALA A 30 13.79 -4.01 1.96
C ALA A 30 13.38 -5.28 1.20
N ILE A 31 12.30 -5.22 0.42
CA ILE A 31 11.82 -6.33 -0.43
C ILE A 31 12.37 -6.31 -1.85
N GLY A 32 13.27 -5.36 -2.18
CA GLY A 32 13.91 -5.29 -3.49
C GLY A 32 13.13 -4.54 -4.57
N ILE A 33 12.33 -3.52 -4.20
CA ILE A 33 11.92 -2.51 -5.19
C ILE A 33 13.15 -1.66 -5.55
N ASP A 34 13.50 -1.66 -6.83
CA ASP A 34 14.64 -0.93 -7.38
C ASP A 34 14.34 0.54 -7.60
N GLN A 35 13.10 0.87 -7.96
CA GLN A 35 12.67 2.25 -8.22
C GLN A 35 11.24 2.49 -7.74
N MET A 36 11.04 3.58 -7.02
CA MET A 36 9.71 4.04 -6.59
C MET A 36 9.40 5.34 -7.31
N VAL A 37 8.22 5.47 -7.92
CA VAL A 37 7.72 6.73 -8.49
C VAL A 37 6.50 7.16 -7.70
N VAL A 38 6.64 8.26 -6.95
CA VAL A 38 5.60 8.76 -6.06
C VAL A 38 5.06 10.10 -6.56
N MET A 39 3.73 10.19 -6.71
CA MET A 39 3.10 11.37 -7.28
C MET A 39 2.13 12.00 -6.29
N THR A 40 2.51 13.13 -5.71
CA THR A 40 1.73 13.76 -4.63
C THR A 40 0.59 14.62 -5.14
N ASN A 41 -0.48 14.69 -4.36
CA ASN A 41 -1.70 15.42 -4.71
C ASN A 41 -2.21 16.23 -3.52
N ASP A 42 -2.21 17.54 -3.66
CA ASP A 42 -2.74 18.56 -2.76
C ASP A 42 -2.37 18.24 -1.30
N CYS A 43 -1.08 17.98 -1.05
CA CYS A 43 -0.60 17.63 0.28
C CYS A 43 -0.61 18.84 1.20
N THR A 44 -0.94 18.61 2.47
CA THR A 44 -1.06 19.66 3.49
C THR A 44 -0.37 19.29 4.80
N ASP A 45 0.30 18.15 4.86
CA ASP A 45 0.99 17.62 6.05
C ASP A 45 2.52 17.54 5.86
N GLY A 46 3.05 18.10 4.76
CA GLY A 46 4.47 18.04 4.41
C GLY A 46 4.92 16.76 3.69
N THR A 47 4.00 15.85 3.33
CA THR A 47 4.32 14.63 2.56
C THR A 47 5.12 14.94 1.28
N ASP A 48 4.69 15.96 0.54
CA ASP A 48 5.29 16.40 -0.71
C ASP A 48 6.71 16.94 -0.53
N VAL A 49 6.94 17.79 0.47
CA VAL A 49 8.27 18.34 0.76
C VAL A 49 9.23 17.23 1.24
N LEU A 50 8.74 16.30 2.06
CA LEU A 50 9.52 15.14 2.49
C LEU A 50 9.91 14.24 1.29
N LEU A 51 8.96 13.95 0.40
CA LEU A 51 9.22 13.16 -0.81
C LEU A 51 10.13 13.87 -1.80
N GLN A 52 10.00 15.20 -1.95
CA GLN A 52 10.92 16.01 -2.74
C GLN A 52 12.35 15.89 -2.20
N ARG A 53 12.54 15.94 -0.88
CA ARG A 53 13.86 15.74 -0.28
C ARG A 53 14.41 14.35 -0.58
N LEU A 54 13.59 13.31 -0.53
CA LEU A 54 14.02 11.95 -0.89
C LEU A 54 14.39 11.81 -2.38
N ASP A 55 13.71 12.54 -3.27
CA ASP A 55 14.05 12.63 -4.70
C ASP A 55 15.41 13.30 -4.93
N GLU A 56 15.68 14.43 -4.27
CA GLU A 56 17.00 15.10 -4.29
C GLU A 56 18.15 14.18 -3.82
N LYS A 57 17.84 13.26 -2.91
CA LYS A 57 18.78 12.26 -2.39
C LYS A 57 18.89 11.00 -3.27
N GLY A 58 18.11 10.91 -4.34
CA GLY A 58 18.09 9.77 -5.25
C GLY A 58 17.46 8.49 -4.67
N VAL A 59 16.64 8.61 -3.62
CA VAL A 59 15.99 7.46 -2.97
C VAL A 59 14.78 6.97 -3.74
N LEU A 60 14.05 7.88 -4.39
CA LEU A 60 12.86 7.64 -5.20
C LEU A 60 12.73 8.73 -6.27
N THR A 61 11.75 8.62 -7.16
CA THR A 61 11.35 9.69 -8.07
C THR A 61 10.08 10.36 -7.57
N HIS A 62 10.11 11.65 -7.26
CA HIS A 62 8.94 12.42 -6.84
C HIS A 62 8.40 13.28 -7.99
N ILE A 63 7.08 13.27 -8.19
CA ILE A 63 6.40 14.12 -9.16
C ILE A 63 5.27 14.88 -8.49
N ASP A 64 5.27 16.21 -8.61
CA ASP A 64 4.09 16.99 -8.28
C ASP A 64 2.98 16.70 -9.29
N ASN A 65 1.89 16.09 -8.83
CA ASN A 65 0.72 15.78 -9.65
C ASN A 65 -0.46 16.71 -9.33
N ASN A 66 -0.25 17.84 -8.66
CA ASN A 66 -1.27 18.86 -8.41
C ASN A 66 -1.88 19.38 -9.72
N SER A 67 -3.19 19.67 -9.71
CA SER A 67 -3.87 20.17 -10.90
C SER A 67 -5.13 20.95 -10.56
N ARG A 68 -5.26 22.13 -11.17
CA ARG A 68 -6.49 22.94 -11.14
C ARG A 68 -7.63 22.32 -11.96
N ARG A 69 -7.35 21.39 -12.88
CA ARG A 69 -8.36 20.71 -13.70
C ARG A 69 -9.08 19.63 -12.90
N LYS A 70 -10.41 19.56 -13.03
CA LYS A 70 -11.29 18.51 -12.47
C LYS A 70 -11.08 17.15 -13.15
N THR A 71 -9.89 16.57 -12.99
CA THR A 71 -9.52 15.26 -13.51
C THR A 71 -9.08 14.37 -12.35
N SER A 72 -9.32 13.07 -12.45
CA SER A 72 -8.91 12.11 -11.42
C SER A 72 -7.38 12.20 -11.18
N PRO A 73 -6.93 12.51 -9.95
CA PRO A 73 -5.52 12.57 -9.62
C PRO A 73 -4.77 11.29 -9.97
N GLN A 74 -5.37 10.16 -9.67
CA GLN A 74 -4.87 8.84 -10.03
C GLN A 74 -4.67 8.67 -11.54
N LYS A 75 -5.67 9.02 -12.35
CA LYS A 75 -5.56 8.87 -13.82
C LYS A 75 -4.44 9.75 -14.37
N ARG A 76 -4.23 10.95 -13.82
CA ARG A 76 -3.10 11.82 -14.20
C ARG A 76 -1.77 11.19 -13.82
N ALA A 77 -1.65 10.68 -12.59
CA ALA A 77 -0.43 10.04 -12.10
C ALA A 77 -0.04 8.88 -13.03
N TYR A 78 -0.96 7.96 -13.30
CA TYR A 78 -0.68 6.80 -14.15
C TYR A 78 -0.31 7.19 -15.59
N ASN A 79 -1.03 8.15 -16.17
CA ASN A 79 -0.68 8.64 -17.50
C ASN A 79 0.69 9.34 -17.53
N THR A 80 1.09 9.99 -16.43
CA THR A 80 2.41 10.63 -16.32
C THR A 80 3.50 9.59 -16.22
N PHE A 81 3.35 8.58 -15.35
CA PHE A 81 4.28 7.45 -15.24
C PHE A 81 4.51 6.76 -16.59
N LEU A 82 3.42 6.44 -17.32
CA LEU A 82 3.52 5.78 -18.62
C LEU A 82 4.29 6.62 -19.66
N LYS A 83 4.25 7.95 -19.57
CA LYS A 83 5.00 8.87 -20.45
C LYS A 83 6.46 9.07 -20.03
N MET A 84 6.82 8.73 -18.80
CA MET A 84 8.20 8.82 -18.33
C MET A 84 9.08 7.71 -18.94
N GLU A 85 8.47 6.66 -19.48
CA GLU A 85 9.17 5.50 -20.08
C GLU A 85 10.24 4.90 -19.14
N VAL A 86 9.99 5.00 -17.83
CA VAL A 86 10.94 4.57 -16.79
C VAL A 86 11.09 3.06 -16.72
N ALA A 87 10.05 2.30 -17.11
CA ALA A 87 10.00 0.85 -17.09
C ALA A 87 10.30 0.26 -18.48
N ARG A 88 11.28 -0.62 -18.56
CA ARG A 88 11.62 -1.40 -19.77
C ARG A 88 10.63 -2.55 -19.95
N PRO A 89 10.52 -3.15 -21.15
CA PRO A 89 9.57 -4.25 -21.41
C PRO A 89 9.58 -5.38 -20.36
N GLN A 90 10.76 -5.81 -19.92
CA GLN A 90 10.93 -6.88 -18.94
C GLN A 90 10.80 -6.44 -17.47
N ASP A 91 10.77 -5.14 -17.19
CA ASP A 91 10.69 -4.63 -15.81
C ASP A 91 9.29 -4.89 -15.24
N TRP A 92 9.26 -5.25 -13.95
CA TRP A 92 8.02 -5.44 -13.21
C TRP A 92 7.51 -4.10 -12.68
N VAL A 93 6.22 -3.84 -12.83
CA VAL A 93 5.54 -2.65 -12.32
C VAL A 93 4.45 -3.06 -11.36
N VAL A 94 4.35 -2.36 -10.22
CA VAL A 94 3.27 -2.54 -9.24
C VAL A 94 2.72 -1.19 -8.80
N VAL A 95 1.40 -1.08 -8.75
CA VAL A 95 0.73 0.03 -8.05
C VAL A 95 0.51 -0.41 -6.61
N ILE A 96 1.12 0.27 -5.63
CA ILE A 96 1.00 -0.07 -4.21
C ILE A 96 0.76 1.18 -3.38
N ASP A 97 -0.26 1.16 -2.51
CA ASP A 97 -0.66 2.33 -1.72
C ASP A 97 0.22 2.46 -0.46
N ALA A 98 0.26 3.66 0.14
CA ALA A 98 1.14 3.94 1.29
C ALA A 98 0.80 3.12 2.55
N ASP A 99 -0.43 2.59 2.63
CA ASP A 99 -0.90 1.74 3.74
C ASP A 99 -0.81 0.24 3.43
N GLU A 100 -0.08 -0.14 2.38
CA GLU A 100 0.05 -1.52 1.92
C GLU A 100 1.50 -1.98 1.84
N HIS A 101 1.80 -3.11 2.47
CA HIS A 101 3.13 -3.70 2.47
C HIS A 101 3.09 -5.10 1.84
N ILE A 102 3.81 -5.28 0.73
CA ILE A 102 3.99 -6.60 0.11
C ILE A 102 4.80 -7.47 1.08
N ASN A 103 4.24 -8.62 1.44
CA ASN A 103 4.82 -9.57 2.38
C ASN A 103 5.10 -10.88 1.65
N ILE A 104 6.37 -11.07 1.31
CA ILE A 104 6.88 -12.21 0.54
C ILE A 104 7.27 -13.29 1.53
N LYS A 105 6.83 -14.53 1.29
CA LYS A 105 6.96 -15.66 2.23
C LYS A 105 7.77 -16.82 1.65
N THR A 106 8.51 -16.55 0.57
CA THR A 106 9.39 -17.50 -0.11
C THR A 106 10.82 -16.97 -0.23
N GLY A 107 11.77 -17.88 -0.40
CA GLY A 107 13.20 -17.59 -0.59
C GLY A 107 13.76 -16.63 0.46
N ASP A 108 14.42 -15.57 -0.01
CA ASP A 108 15.01 -14.52 0.83
C ASP A 108 14.06 -13.33 1.08
N HIS A 109 12.76 -13.52 0.83
CA HIS A 109 11.71 -12.51 1.02
C HIS A 109 11.88 -11.25 0.15
N THR A 110 12.53 -11.38 -1.02
CA THR A 110 12.60 -10.34 -2.05
C THR A 110 11.65 -10.60 -3.21
N LEU A 111 11.34 -9.56 -3.99
CA LEU A 111 10.56 -9.69 -5.22
C LEU A 111 11.25 -10.60 -6.25
N ARG A 112 12.59 -10.65 -6.23
CA ARG A 112 13.36 -11.61 -7.01
C ARG A 112 13.08 -13.04 -6.60
N ALA A 113 13.16 -13.36 -5.30
CA ALA A 113 12.79 -14.69 -4.82
C ALA A 113 11.33 -15.06 -5.15
N LEU A 114 10.41 -14.08 -5.15
CA LEU A 114 9.03 -14.33 -5.58
C LEU A 114 8.96 -14.71 -7.06
N THR A 115 9.59 -13.96 -7.96
CA THR A 115 9.56 -14.26 -9.40
C THR A 115 10.36 -15.52 -9.74
N ASP A 116 11.41 -15.85 -8.99
CA ASP A 116 12.17 -17.09 -9.15
C ASP A 116 11.36 -18.31 -8.70
N ALA A 117 10.49 -18.16 -7.69
CA ALA A 117 9.58 -19.20 -7.23
C ALA A 117 8.42 -19.47 -8.20
N ILE A 118 8.11 -18.52 -9.10
CA ILE A 118 7.09 -18.64 -10.15
C ILE A 118 7.72 -18.23 -11.48
N PRO A 119 8.68 -19.00 -12.02
CA PRO A 119 9.58 -18.55 -13.10
C PRO A 119 8.85 -18.22 -14.41
N ASP A 120 7.69 -18.83 -14.64
CA ASP A 120 6.87 -18.55 -15.82
C ASP A 120 6.02 -17.28 -15.66
N ALA A 121 5.93 -16.66 -14.48
CA ALA A 121 5.03 -15.55 -14.24
C ALA A 121 5.44 -14.30 -15.02
N LYS A 122 4.44 -13.67 -15.63
CA LYS A 122 4.55 -12.28 -16.12
C LYS A 122 3.56 -11.33 -15.45
N THR A 123 2.59 -11.88 -14.72
CA THR A 123 1.59 -11.13 -13.94
C THR A 123 1.31 -11.87 -12.62
N ILE A 124 1.39 -11.21 -11.47
CA ILE A 124 1.14 -11.82 -10.15
C ILE A 124 0.15 -10.97 -9.36
N SER A 125 -1.01 -11.54 -9.05
CA SER A 125 -2.00 -10.94 -8.14
C SER A 125 -1.75 -11.38 -6.70
N MET A 126 -1.41 -10.40 -5.86
CA MET A 126 -1.11 -10.59 -4.45
C MET A 126 -2.33 -10.23 -3.62
N THR A 127 -2.98 -11.23 -3.03
CA THR A 127 -4.20 -11.02 -2.24
C THR A 127 -3.89 -10.21 -0.97
N TRP A 128 -4.75 -9.24 -0.66
CA TRP A 128 -4.70 -8.51 0.59
C TRP A 128 -4.90 -9.43 1.78
N ARG A 129 -4.20 -9.12 2.86
CA ARG A 129 -4.54 -9.54 4.20
C ARG A 129 -4.84 -8.28 5.00
N LEU A 130 -6.09 -8.06 5.36
CA LEU A 130 -6.50 -6.87 6.11
C LEU A 130 -5.96 -6.95 7.53
N PHE A 131 -5.32 -5.88 7.99
CA PHE A 131 -4.91 -5.69 9.37
C PHE A 131 -5.82 -4.67 10.04
N GLY A 132 -6.37 -5.05 11.19
CA GLY A 132 -7.16 -4.17 12.03
C GLY A 132 -6.29 -3.23 12.86
N ASN A 133 -6.95 -2.40 13.67
CA ASN A 133 -6.29 -1.42 14.51
C ASN A 133 -5.60 -2.03 15.75
N ALA A 134 -5.73 -3.34 15.98
CA ALA A 134 -5.14 -4.08 17.10
C ALA A 134 -5.46 -3.48 18.50
N GLY A 135 -6.60 -2.81 18.64
CA GLY A 135 -6.96 -2.11 19.88
C GLY A 135 -6.15 -0.82 20.14
N VAL A 136 -5.29 -0.40 19.21
CA VAL A 136 -4.48 0.81 19.34
C VAL A 136 -5.35 2.04 19.11
N VAL A 137 -5.48 2.83 20.16
CA VAL A 137 -6.26 4.08 20.14
C VAL A 137 -5.39 5.26 19.69
N ARG A 138 -4.23 5.42 20.33
CA ARG A 138 -3.38 6.60 20.15
C ARG A 138 -2.46 6.47 18.95
N TYR A 139 -2.17 7.59 18.30
CA TYR A 139 -1.09 7.66 17.32
C TYR A 139 0.29 7.64 18.03
N GLU A 140 1.18 6.77 17.56
CA GLU A 140 2.59 6.76 17.89
C GLU A 140 3.43 6.75 16.61
N ASP A 141 4.54 7.50 16.60
CA ASP A 141 5.51 7.54 15.51
C ASP A 141 6.39 6.27 15.56
N ARG A 142 5.81 5.17 15.11
CA ARG A 142 6.41 3.83 15.03
C ARG A 142 5.90 3.15 13.77
N PHE A 143 6.61 2.10 13.34
CA PHE A 143 6.17 1.30 12.20
C PHE A 143 4.76 0.76 12.39
N LEU A 144 3.90 0.96 11.39
CA LEU A 144 2.58 0.36 11.25
C LEU A 144 2.69 -1.15 11.41
N SER A 145 3.64 -1.76 10.69
CA SER A 145 3.85 -3.20 10.75
C SER A 145 4.27 -3.70 12.12
N ASP A 146 4.87 -2.85 12.98
CA ASP A 146 5.24 -3.22 14.35
C ASP A 146 4.05 -3.11 15.33
N GLN A 147 3.14 -2.17 15.08
CA GLN A 147 2.01 -1.83 15.95
C GLN A 147 0.75 -2.66 15.66
N PHE A 148 0.44 -2.87 14.39
CA PHE A 148 -0.81 -3.46 13.94
C PHE A 148 -0.59 -4.93 13.58
N ARG A 149 -0.63 -5.81 14.58
CA ARG A 149 -0.29 -7.25 14.44
C ARG A 149 -1.50 -8.17 14.28
N GLN A 150 -2.71 -7.64 14.37
CA GLN A 150 -3.94 -8.44 14.27
C GLN A 150 -4.51 -8.31 12.86
N ALA A 151 -4.70 -9.44 12.19
CA ALA A 151 -5.17 -9.55 10.83
C ALA A 151 -6.51 -10.29 10.73
N ALA A 152 -7.14 -10.23 9.56
CA ALA A 152 -8.23 -11.13 9.19
C ALA A 152 -7.80 -12.61 9.25
N PRO A 153 -8.71 -13.58 9.14
CA PRO A 153 -8.37 -14.95 8.77
C PRO A 153 -8.03 -15.07 7.27
N GLU A 154 -7.34 -16.14 6.86
CA GLU A 154 -7.07 -16.40 5.42
C GLU A 154 -8.37 -16.66 4.67
N LYS A 155 -9.23 -17.45 5.31
CA LYS A 155 -10.53 -17.87 4.78
C LYS A 155 -11.63 -16.94 5.27
N ILE A 156 -11.68 -15.73 4.69
CA ILE A 156 -12.69 -14.71 4.99
C ILE A 156 -13.52 -14.39 3.74
N TYR A 157 -14.78 -14.85 3.72
CA TYR A 157 -15.66 -14.64 2.57
C TYR A 157 -16.35 -13.27 2.55
N ARG A 158 -16.46 -12.63 3.72
CA ARG A 158 -17.03 -11.30 3.90
C ARG A 158 -16.19 -10.50 4.88
N PRO A 159 -15.99 -9.20 4.64
CA PRO A 159 -16.45 -8.46 3.46
C PRO A 159 -15.68 -8.84 2.19
N PRO A 160 -16.24 -8.70 0.97
CA PRO A 160 -15.51 -8.99 -0.28
C PRO A 160 -14.17 -8.26 -0.42
N GLN A 161 -14.06 -7.09 0.21
CA GLN A 161 -12.87 -6.24 0.33
C GLN A 161 -11.71 -6.99 1.00
N ALA A 162 -11.98 -7.95 1.87
CA ALA A 162 -10.95 -8.74 2.54
C ALA A 162 -10.11 -9.60 1.57
N TRP A 163 -10.60 -9.83 0.35
CA TRP A 163 -9.88 -10.51 -0.71
C TRP A 163 -9.55 -9.61 -1.90
N GLY A 164 -9.60 -8.27 -1.74
CA GLY A 164 -9.00 -7.36 -2.71
C GLY A 164 -7.53 -7.74 -2.97
N PHE A 165 -6.96 -7.29 -4.09
CA PHE A 165 -5.56 -7.54 -4.38
C PHE A 165 -4.87 -6.33 -5.01
N LYS A 166 -3.54 -6.42 -5.06
CA LYS A 166 -2.70 -5.65 -5.98
C LYS A 166 -2.00 -6.61 -6.94
N THR A 167 -1.83 -6.18 -8.17
CA THR A 167 -1.17 -6.99 -9.20
C THR A 167 0.12 -6.31 -9.63
N MET A 168 1.22 -7.04 -9.56
CA MET A 168 2.47 -6.68 -10.23
C MET A 168 2.55 -7.38 -11.59
N PHE A 169 3.19 -6.75 -12.57
CA PHE A 169 3.21 -7.27 -13.94
C PHE A 169 4.45 -6.80 -14.70
N GLN A 170 4.94 -7.59 -15.65
CA GLN A 170 5.97 -7.16 -16.61
C GLN A 170 5.38 -6.13 -17.57
N ARG A 171 6.10 -5.02 -17.80
CA ARG A 171 5.60 -3.88 -18.57
C ARG A 171 5.16 -4.26 -19.99
N GLU A 172 5.80 -5.24 -20.63
CA GLU A 172 5.44 -5.70 -21.98
C GLU A 172 4.03 -6.28 -22.10
N ILE A 173 3.45 -6.78 -21.02
CA ILE A 173 2.16 -7.46 -21.05
C ILE A 173 0.99 -6.48 -20.95
N TRP A 174 1.20 -5.28 -20.41
CA TRP A 174 0.12 -4.34 -20.13
C TRP A 174 0.49 -2.88 -20.38
N ASP A 175 -0.35 -2.17 -21.15
CA ASP A 175 -0.16 -0.76 -21.52
C ASP A 175 -0.84 0.24 -20.60
N GLY A 176 -1.60 -0.23 -19.61
CA GLY A 176 -2.35 0.60 -18.70
C GLY A 176 -2.14 0.21 -17.24
N LEU A 177 -2.04 1.22 -16.38
CA LEU A 177 -2.07 1.03 -14.94
C LEU A 177 -3.50 1.07 -14.38
N GLY A 178 -3.71 0.36 -13.29
CA GLY A 178 -4.92 0.41 -12.49
C GLY A 178 -4.60 0.17 -11.01
N VAL A 179 -5.47 0.64 -10.12
CA VAL A 179 -5.24 0.56 -8.66
C VAL A 179 -5.14 -0.86 -8.13
N HIS A 180 -5.88 -1.82 -8.69
CA HIS A 180 -5.85 -3.21 -8.24
C HIS A 180 -5.13 -4.13 -9.22
N ARG A 181 -5.32 -3.89 -10.52
CA ARG A 181 -4.70 -4.64 -11.60
C ARG A 181 -4.37 -3.75 -12.79
N PRO A 182 -3.42 -4.15 -13.64
CA PRO A 182 -3.19 -3.49 -14.91
C PRO A 182 -4.45 -3.49 -15.80
N LYS A 183 -4.43 -2.62 -16.81
CA LYS A 183 -5.47 -2.41 -17.81
C LYS A 183 -4.82 -2.44 -19.20
N LYS A 184 -5.63 -2.60 -20.24
CA LYS A 184 -5.17 -2.60 -21.65
C LYS A 184 -4.06 -3.65 -21.86
N PRO A 185 -4.41 -4.95 -21.87
CA PRO A 185 -3.43 -5.99 -22.20
C PRO A 185 -2.84 -5.72 -23.58
N ALA A 186 -1.54 -5.96 -23.73
CA ALA A 186 -0.81 -5.88 -24.99
C ALA A 186 -0.78 -7.24 -25.72
N VAL A 187 -1.29 -8.28 -25.07
CA VAL A 187 -1.48 -9.65 -25.58
C VAL A 187 -2.97 -9.92 -25.79
N GLU A 188 -3.32 -11.03 -26.47
CA GLU A 188 -4.71 -11.32 -26.82
C GLU A 188 -5.41 -12.24 -25.82
N THR A 189 -4.66 -13.06 -25.08
CA THR A 189 -5.18 -14.11 -24.20
C THR A 189 -4.64 -14.02 -22.75
N ILE A 190 -5.34 -14.68 -21.81
CA ILE A 190 -4.88 -14.76 -20.40
C ILE A 190 -3.66 -15.66 -20.25
N GLU A 191 -3.55 -16.69 -21.09
CA GLU A 191 -2.43 -17.63 -21.12
C GLU A 191 -1.13 -16.88 -21.40
N GLU A 192 -1.13 -15.95 -22.36
CA GLU A 192 0.01 -15.07 -22.66
C GLU A 192 0.33 -14.08 -21.53
N CYS A 193 -0.63 -13.77 -20.65
CA CYS A 193 -0.36 -12.95 -19.46
C CYS A 193 0.45 -13.71 -18.41
N HIS A 194 0.50 -15.05 -18.48
CA HIS A 194 1.12 -15.91 -17.48
C HIS A 194 0.78 -15.44 -16.07
N TRP A 195 -0.53 -15.40 -15.78
CA TRP A 195 -1.07 -14.73 -14.61
C TRP A 195 -1.26 -15.70 -13.45
N TYR A 196 -0.55 -15.47 -12.35
CA TYR A 196 -0.59 -16.28 -11.14
C TYR A 196 -1.15 -15.51 -9.93
N ASN A 197 -1.68 -16.23 -8.94
CA ASN A 197 -2.05 -15.69 -7.63
C ASN A 197 -0.87 -15.74 -6.63
N GLY A 198 -1.10 -15.28 -5.40
CA GLY A 198 -0.09 -15.27 -4.33
C GLY A 198 0.39 -16.65 -3.85
N SER A 199 -0.22 -17.75 -4.31
CA SER A 199 0.20 -19.13 -4.06
C SER A 199 0.86 -19.79 -5.28
N GLY A 200 1.13 -19.02 -6.36
CA GLY A 200 1.72 -19.56 -7.59
C GLY A 200 0.76 -20.41 -8.43
N GLN A 201 -0.54 -20.26 -8.24
CA GLN A 201 -1.57 -20.93 -9.05
C GLN A 201 -2.07 -20.01 -10.16
N LEU A 202 -2.34 -20.58 -11.33
CA LEU A 202 -2.89 -19.82 -12.45
C LEU A 202 -4.22 -19.15 -12.09
N MET A 203 -4.35 -17.88 -12.50
CA MET A 203 -5.56 -17.10 -12.32
C MET A 203 -6.60 -17.48 -13.38
N PRO A 204 -7.87 -17.67 -13.00
CA PRO A 204 -8.93 -17.98 -13.97
C PRO A 204 -9.20 -16.87 -14.99
N GLU A 205 -9.67 -17.25 -16.18
CA GLU A 205 -9.90 -16.37 -17.35
C GLU A 205 -10.68 -15.08 -17.05
N ARG A 206 -11.63 -15.13 -16.11
CA ARG A 206 -12.43 -13.96 -15.69
C ARG A 206 -11.58 -12.74 -15.31
N TYR A 207 -10.35 -12.94 -14.86
CA TYR A 207 -9.44 -11.88 -14.42
C TYR A 207 -8.87 -11.05 -15.57
N TYR A 208 -8.79 -11.65 -16.76
CA TYR A 208 -8.40 -10.96 -17.99
C TYR A 208 -9.34 -9.78 -18.28
N GLU A 209 -10.66 -10.04 -18.24
CA GLU A 209 -11.68 -9.03 -18.49
C GLU A 209 -11.93 -8.11 -17.28
N LYS A 210 -12.14 -8.67 -16.08
CA LYS A 210 -12.70 -7.95 -14.93
C LYS A 210 -12.27 -8.51 -13.57
N SER A 211 -12.80 -7.93 -12.50
CA SER A 211 -12.46 -8.19 -11.09
C SER A 211 -11.27 -7.38 -10.54
N TRP A 212 -11.34 -7.14 -9.23
CA TRP A 212 -10.37 -6.42 -8.41
C TRP A 212 -10.02 -7.21 -7.13
N ARG A 213 -10.58 -8.42 -7.00
CA ARG A 213 -10.47 -9.26 -5.82
C ARG A 213 -10.39 -10.74 -6.17
N SER A 214 -9.77 -11.49 -5.28
CA SER A 214 -9.75 -12.95 -5.30
C SER A 214 -11.14 -13.52 -5.03
N ALA A 215 -11.32 -14.77 -5.41
CA ALA A 215 -12.50 -15.59 -5.15
C ALA A 215 -12.05 -16.91 -4.51
N ARG A 216 -13.00 -17.79 -4.21
CA ARG A 216 -12.71 -19.05 -3.50
C ARG A 216 -11.71 -19.95 -4.23
N ASP A 217 -11.71 -19.87 -5.55
CA ASP A 217 -10.90 -20.63 -6.49
C ASP A 217 -9.65 -19.88 -6.96
N SER A 218 -9.37 -18.69 -6.41
CA SER A 218 -8.19 -17.88 -6.79
C SER A 218 -7.50 -17.18 -5.63
N VAL A 219 -8.06 -17.22 -4.42
CA VAL A 219 -7.37 -16.76 -3.20
C VAL A 219 -6.12 -17.60 -2.98
N GLY A 220 -4.98 -16.95 -2.75
CA GLY A 220 -3.72 -17.62 -2.52
C GLY A 220 -2.77 -16.71 -1.75
N TYR A 221 -2.11 -17.28 -0.76
CA TYR A 221 -1.20 -16.56 0.13
C TYR A 221 0.17 -17.23 0.26
N ASP A 222 0.43 -18.42 -0.29
CA ASP A 222 1.57 -19.25 0.13
C ASP A 222 2.93 -18.58 -0.13
N PHE A 223 3.11 -17.90 -1.26
CA PHE A 223 4.36 -17.21 -1.60
C PHE A 223 4.34 -15.71 -1.30
N VAL A 224 3.18 -15.06 -1.42
CA VAL A 224 3.07 -13.61 -1.20
C VAL A 224 1.66 -13.20 -0.81
N GLN A 225 1.58 -12.17 0.03
CA GLN A 225 0.36 -11.43 0.33
C GLN A 225 0.66 -9.92 0.38
N VAL A 226 -0.38 -9.10 0.45
CA VAL A 226 -0.23 -7.66 0.76
C VAL A 226 -0.87 -7.38 2.11
N ASN A 227 -0.07 -7.02 3.11
CA ASN A 227 -0.59 -6.58 4.40
C ASN A 227 -1.20 -5.19 4.24
N HIS A 228 -2.50 -5.04 4.46
CA HIS A 228 -3.22 -3.78 4.30
C HIS A 228 -3.56 -3.16 5.66
N TYR A 229 -2.84 -2.10 6.03
CA TYR A 229 -3.00 -1.34 7.28
C TYR A 229 -3.96 -0.16 7.10
N ALA A 230 -5.14 -0.44 6.56
CA ALA A 230 -6.07 0.58 6.09
C ALA A 230 -6.54 1.56 7.19
N LEU A 231 -6.56 1.14 8.45
CA LEU A 231 -7.14 1.92 9.54
C LEU A 231 -6.11 2.65 10.39
N LYS A 232 -4.97 2.00 10.67
CA LYS A 232 -3.97 2.46 11.65
C LYS A 232 -4.62 2.61 13.03
N SER A 233 -4.22 3.60 13.84
CA SER A 233 -4.83 3.86 15.15
C SER A 233 -6.21 4.54 15.01
N CYS A 234 -7.04 4.49 16.06
CA CYS A 234 -8.31 5.22 16.09
C CYS A 234 -8.13 6.72 15.80
N GLU A 235 -7.12 7.35 16.41
CA GLU A 235 -6.80 8.76 16.15
C GLU A 235 -6.38 9.03 14.70
N SER A 236 -5.55 8.16 14.12
CA SER A 236 -5.13 8.31 12.72
C SER A 236 -6.29 8.09 11.74
N TYR A 237 -7.30 7.29 12.12
CA TYR A 237 -8.50 7.11 11.33
C TYR A 237 -9.35 8.38 11.24
N LEU A 238 -9.37 9.24 12.28
CA LEU A 238 -10.04 10.54 12.21
C LEU A 238 -9.45 11.40 11.09
N VAL A 239 -8.11 11.46 11.01
CA VAL A 239 -7.39 12.17 9.96
C VAL A 239 -7.69 11.56 8.58
N LYS A 240 -7.72 10.22 8.48
CA LYS A 240 -8.10 9.52 7.23
C LYS A 240 -9.53 9.87 6.79
N LYS A 241 -10.48 9.91 7.72
CA LYS A 241 -11.88 10.30 7.45
C LYS A 241 -11.95 11.71 6.87
N MET A 242 -11.22 12.66 7.47
CA MET A 242 -11.21 14.06 7.03
C MET A 242 -10.54 14.27 5.67
N ARG A 243 -9.45 13.55 5.40
CA ARG A 243 -8.79 13.57 4.10
C ARG A 243 -9.70 13.07 2.97
N GLY A 244 -10.58 12.12 3.27
CA GLY A 244 -11.35 11.36 2.28
C GLY A 244 -10.48 10.35 1.52
N ARG A 245 -11.05 9.70 0.50
CA ARG A 245 -10.32 8.81 -0.42
C ARG A 245 -9.76 9.61 -1.59
N ALA A 246 -8.53 9.32 -2.01
CA ALA A 246 -7.93 9.92 -3.22
C ALA A 246 -8.73 9.64 -4.51
N HIS A 247 -9.65 8.65 -4.48
CA HIS A 247 -10.45 8.21 -5.62
C HIS A 247 -11.93 8.63 -5.59
N HIS A 248 -12.45 9.12 -4.45
CA HIS A 248 -13.88 9.42 -4.30
C HIS A 248 -14.09 10.83 -3.73
N LEU A 249 -14.58 11.73 -4.58
CA LEU A 249 -15.09 13.03 -4.17
C LEU A 249 -16.45 12.82 -3.48
N GLY A 250 -16.51 12.92 -2.14
CA GLY A 250 -17.76 13.22 -1.44
C GLY A 250 -18.34 12.18 -0.46
N GLU A 251 -17.82 10.95 -0.37
CA GLU A 251 -18.26 9.99 0.67
C GLU A 251 -17.34 10.08 1.89
N SER A 252 -17.85 10.61 3.01
CA SER A 252 -17.11 10.59 4.28
C SER A 252 -16.97 9.14 4.76
N LEU A 253 -15.75 8.70 5.05
CA LEU A 253 -15.53 7.37 5.64
C LEU A 253 -16.19 7.34 7.03
N GLY A 254 -17.16 6.45 7.24
CA GLY A 254 -17.90 6.33 8.50
C GLY A 254 -17.52 5.10 9.32
N LEU A 255 -18.29 4.79 10.36
CA LEU A 255 -18.13 3.57 11.16
C LEU A 255 -18.29 2.30 10.31
N GLU A 256 -19.11 2.33 9.25
CA GLU A 256 -19.28 1.19 8.35
C GLU A 256 -17.96 0.78 7.68
N TYR A 257 -17.19 1.76 7.18
CA TYR A 257 -15.87 1.49 6.61
C TYR A 257 -14.88 1.00 7.66
N TRP A 258 -14.92 1.60 8.87
CA TRP A 258 -14.12 1.13 10.00
C TRP A 258 -14.39 -0.35 10.29
N ASN A 259 -15.64 -0.73 10.54
CA ASN A 259 -16.03 -2.11 10.87
C ASN A 259 -15.68 -3.10 9.75
N MET A 260 -15.81 -2.67 8.49
CA MET A 260 -15.46 -3.49 7.34
C MET A 260 -13.95 -3.80 7.30
N MET A 261 -13.10 -2.80 7.51
CA MET A 261 -11.65 -2.95 7.40
C MET A 261 -10.99 -3.43 8.70
N ASN A 262 -11.66 -3.29 9.85
CA ASN A 262 -11.07 -3.56 11.17
C ASN A 262 -11.05 -5.06 11.50
N GLN A 263 -10.10 -5.79 10.92
CA GLN A 263 -9.99 -7.23 11.08
C GLN A 263 -8.92 -7.60 12.10
N ASN A 264 -9.33 -8.04 13.30
CA ASN A 264 -8.43 -8.36 14.42
C ASN A 264 -8.57 -9.83 14.89
N ALA A 265 -8.57 -10.78 13.95
CA ALA A 265 -8.87 -12.19 14.25
C ALA A 265 -7.62 -13.01 14.59
N GLU A 266 -6.51 -12.78 13.91
CA GLU A 266 -5.30 -13.61 14.01
C GLU A 266 -4.06 -12.75 14.17
N THR A 267 -3.17 -13.13 15.08
CA THR A 267 -1.85 -12.48 15.19
C THR A 267 -0.98 -12.91 14.01
N ASN A 268 -0.42 -11.94 13.29
CA ASN A 268 0.47 -12.20 12.16
C ASN A 268 1.74 -11.33 12.25
N THR A 269 2.88 -12.00 12.38
CA THR A 269 4.22 -11.41 12.46
C THR A 269 5.12 -11.78 11.28
N SER A 270 4.56 -12.40 10.23
CA SER A 270 5.35 -12.92 9.10
C SER A 270 6.16 -11.84 8.36
N ILE A 271 5.73 -10.58 8.43
CA ILE A 271 6.44 -9.44 7.84
C ILE A 271 7.75 -9.09 8.59
N ASP A 272 7.97 -9.61 9.80
CA ASP A 272 9.15 -9.28 10.62
C ASP A 272 10.45 -9.82 10.06
N VAL A 273 10.38 -10.80 9.16
CA VAL A 273 11.56 -11.38 8.51
C VAL A 273 12.37 -10.34 7.71
N VAL A 274 11.74 -9.23 7.29
CA VAL A 274 12.42 -8.11 6.62
C VAL A 274 12.69 -6.91 7.53
N LEU A 275 12.42 -7.03 8.84
CA LEU A 275 12.48 -5.91 9.80
C LEU A 275 13.87 -5.26 9.86
N ASP A 276 14.93 -6.06 9.92
CA ASP A 276 16.30 -5.51 10.05
C ASP A 276 16.72 -4.77 8.77
N ARG A 277 16.41 -5.32 7.58
CA ARG A 277 16.62 -4.63 6.30
C ARG A 277 15.83 -3.33 6.22
N LYS A 278 14.55 -3.36 6.60
CA LYS A 278 13.66 -2.20 6.66
C LYS A 278 14.21 -1.13 7.61
N ARG A 279 14.66 -1.50 8.81
CA ARG A 279 15.31 -0.57 9.76
C ARG A 279 16.58 0.05 9.17
N GLY A 280 17.40 -0.75 8.48
CA GLY A 280 18.58 -0.26 7.77
C GLY A 280 18.24 0.91 6.84
N PHE A 281 17.30 0.71 5.91
CA PHE A 281 16.88 1.76 4.99
C PHE A 281 16.19 2.94 5.67
N TYR A 282 15.38 2.68 6.70
CA TYR A 282 14.69 3.74 7.45
C TYR A 282 15.68 4.68 8.15
N TYR A 283 16.65 4.13 8.88
CA TYR A 283 17.65 4.92 9.59
C TYR A 283 18.71 5.53 8.65
N GLU A 284 18.98 4.91 7.49
CA GLU A 284 19.75 5.54 6.42
C GLU A 284 19.08 6.84 5.96
N MET A 285 17.78 6.83 5.70
CA MET A 285 17.04 8.05 5.32
C MET A 285 17.05 9.10 6.44
N LEU A 286 16.79 8.69 7.69
CA LEU A 286 16.81 9.60 8.84
C LEU A 286 18.20 10.14 9.20
N SER A 287 19.27 9.58 8.64
CA SER A 287 20.63 10.13 8.83
C SER A 287 20.82 11.48 8.12
N ASP A 288 19.97 11.81 7.13
CA ASP A 288 19.89 13.16 6.56
C ASP A 288 19.09 14.08 7.51
N PRO A 289 19.72 15.14 8.07
CA PRO A 289 19.05 15.98 9.08
C PRO A 289 17.77 16.65 8.56
N GLU A 290 17.70 16.95 7.26
CA GLU A 290 16.52 17.58 6.67
C GLU A 290 15.38 16.57 6.50
N VAL A 291 15.68 15.33 6.09
CA VAL A 291 14.69 14.24 6.10
C VAL A 291 14.12 14.01 7.50
N ALA A 292 14.99 13.94 8.52
CA ALA A 292 14.54 13.77 9.90
C ALA A 292 13.66 14.94 10.37
N ARG A 293 14.06 16.18 10.08
CA ARG A 293 13.28 17.38 10.41
C ARG A 293 11.92 17.37 9.73
N LEU A 294 11.85 17.03 8.44
CA LEU A 294 10.61 16.98 7.67
C LEU A 294 9.68 15.86 8.15
N HIS A 295 10.21 14.67 8.45
CA HIS A 295 9.44 13.57 9.05
C HIS A 295 8.80 13.99 10.37
N HIS A 296 9.59 14.52 11.31
CA HIS A 296 9.07 14.96 12.60
C HIS A 296 8.05 16.09 12.47
N ALA A 297 8.25 17.03 11.54
CA ALA A 297 7.27 18.07 11.24
C ALA A 297 5.93 17.48 10.74
N SER A 298 5.97 16.49 9.86
CA SER A 298 4.76 15.77 9.43
C SER A 298 4.07 15.04 10.58
N CYS A 299 4.82 14.40 11.47
CA CYS A 299 4.27 13.76 12.69
C CYS A 299 3.59 14.77 13.62
N ASP A 300 4.19 15.94 13.82
CA ASP A 300 3.64 17.01 14.66
C ASP A 300 2.36 17.61 14.07
N LEU A 301 2.33 17.83 12.75
CA LEU A 301 1.12 18.26 12.04
C LEU A 301 0.01 17.21 12.17
N HIS A 302 0.34 15.92 12.09
CA HIS A 302 -0.63 14.84 12.28
C HIS A 302 -1.20 14.83 13.71
N ARG A 303 -0.35 15.02 14.73
CA ARG A 303 -0.80 15.17 16.14
C ARG A 303 -1.70 16.39 16.32
N GLN A 304 -1.36 17.52 15.70
CA GLN A 304 -2.16 18.74 15.75
C GLN A 304 -3.54 18.52 15.11
N GLN A 305 -3.59 17.88 13.95
CA GLN A 305 -4.84 17.53 13.28
C GLN A 305 -5.69 16.58 14.14
N ILE A 306 -5.07 15.56 14.75
CA ILE A 306 -5.75 14.68 15.71
C ILE A 306 -6.37 15.50 16.84
N GLY A 307 -5.62 16.43 17.46
CA GLY A 307 -6.12 17.30 18.52
C GLY A 307 -7.35 18.10 18.09
N GLN A 308 -7.26 18.79 16.94
CA GLN A 308 -8.36 19.57 16.38
C GLN A 308 -9.61 18.73 16.08
N LEU A 309 -9.41 17.53 15.54
CA LEU A 309 -10.53 16.65 15.20
C LEU A 309 -11.17 16.04 16.44
N ARG A 310 -10.42 15.74 17.49
CA ARG A 310 -10.96 15.21 18.75
C ARG A 310 -11.85 16.22 19.49
N ASP A 311 -11.76 17.50 19.17
CA ASP A 311 -12.63 18.54 19.75
C ASP A 311 -13.98 18.66 19.01
N LEU A 312 -14.14 18.04 17.85
CA LEU A 312 -15.38 18.06 17.08
C LEU A 312 -16.39 17.02 17.62
N PRO A 313 -17.66 17.40 17.90
CA PRO A 313 -18.65 16.48 18.45
C PRO A 313 -18.85 15.20 17.63
N GLU A 314 -18.89 15.29 16.30
CA GLU A 314 -19.07 14.12 15.43
C GLU A 314 -17.87 13.16 15.46
N MET A 315 -16.66 13.66 15.72
CA MET A 315 -15.46 12.83 15.83
C MET A 315 -15.33 12.22 17.22
N GLN A 316 -15.83 12.89 18.26
CA GLN A 316 -15.94 12.33 19.60
C GLN A 316 -16.90 11.13 19.62
N ASP A 317 -18.07 11.27 18.99
CA ASP A 317 -19.03 10.17 18.82
C ASP A 317 -18.41 8.99 18.05
N LEU A 318 -17.72 9.28 16.93
CA LEU A 318 -17.01 8.24 16.18
C LEU A 318 -15.92 7.55 17.02
N MET A 319 -15.14 8.30 17.81
CA MET A 319 -14.13 7.73 18.72
C MET A 319 -14.76 6.82 19.77
N GLN A 320 -15.89 7.24 20.37
CA GLN A 320 -16.63 6.41 21.33
C GLN A 320 -17.10 5.10 20.68
N GLN A 321 -17.68 5.18 19.47
CA GLN A 321 -18.13 4.00 18.74
C GLN A 321 -16.98 3.05 18.37
N MET A 322 -15.84 3.57 17.93
CA MET A 322 -14.67 2.74 17.57
C MET A 322 -14.05 2.05 18.79
N THR A 323 -14.10 2.69 19.97
CA THR A 323 -13.44 2.19 21.19
C THR A 323 -14.36 1.35 22.09
N ALA A 324 -15.68 1.43 21.92
CA ALA A 324 -16.66 0.68 22.71
C ALA A 324 -16.42 -0.85 22.72
N GLY A 325 -15.86 -1.40 21.63
CA GLY A 325 -15.55 -2.83 21.51
C GLY A 325 -14.28 -3.30 22.22
N PHE A 326 -13.38 -2.39 22.63
CA PHE A 326 -12.10 -2.76 23.27
C PHE A 326 -12.28 -3.17 24.73
N THR A 327 -13.23 -2.57 25.43
CA THR A 327 -13.54 -2.90 26.83
C THR A 327 -14.15 -4.30 27.02
N ALA A 328 -14.87 -4.82 26.02
CA ALA A 328 -15.49 -6.14 26.09
C ALA A 328 -14.51 -7.30 25.85
N SER A 329 -13.41 -7.05 25.12
CA SER A 329 -12.41 -8.06 24.75
C SER A 329 -11.25 -8.19 25.76
N GLN A 330 -11.17 -7.30 26.75
CA GLN A 330 -10.23 -7.43 27.89
C GLN A 330 -10.84 -8.17 29.10
N GLN A 331 -12.14 -8.51 29.03
CA GLN A 331 -12.88 -9.20 30.10
C GLN A 331 -13.29 -10.65 29.72
N ALA A 332 -12.92 -11.11 28.53
CA ALA A 332 -13.08 -12.48 28.04
C ALA A 332 -11.69 -13.06 27.75
#